data_AF-A0A0D0AU36-F1
#
_entry.id   AF-A0A0D0AU36-F1
#
_cell.length_a   1.000
_cell.length_b   1.000
_cell.length_c   1.000
_cell.angle_alpha   90.00
_cell.angle_beta   90.00
_cell.angle_gamma   90.00
#
_symmetry.space_group_name_H-M   'P 1'
#
loop_
_entity.id
_entity.type
_entity.pdbx_description
1 polymer ?
#
loop_
_entity_poly.entity_id
_entity_poly.type
_entity_poly.pdbx_seq_one_letter_code
_entity_poly.pdbx_strand_id
1 'polypeptide(L)' 'EHLAELNDLFNTIGLIDEREKVHKLWSSLNRKIQKGLWRKKLNPEISSYDEIANAAELVEIIES' A
#
# COMPACT_ATOMS: atom_id res chain seq x y z
N GLU A 1 -12.46 -3.31 1.97
CA GLU A 1 -13.02 -2.13 2.67
C GLU A 1 -11.93 -1.09 2.95
N HIS A 2 -10.83 -1.49 3.58
CA HIS A 2 -9.69 -0.62 3.95
C HIS A 2 -9.03 0.16 2.78
N LEU A 3 -9.02 -0.40 1.57
CA LEU A 3 -8.43 0.27 0.40
C LEU A 3 -9.33 1.37 -0.20
N ALA A 4 -10.65 1.19 -0.11
CA ALA A 4 -11.60 2.20 -0.57
C ALA A 4 -11.56 3.44 0.35
N GLU A 5 -11.54 3.21 1.67
CA GLU A 5 -11.40 4.27 2.67
C GLU A 5 -10.09 5.06 2.49
N LEU A 6 -9.00 4.37 2.16
CA LEU A 6 -7.70 5.03 1.95
C LEU A 6 -7.69 5.86 0.66
N ASN A 7 -8.36 5.39 -0.40
CA ASN A 7 -8.48 6.14 -1.65
C ASN A 7 -9.38 7.37 -1.49
N ASP A 8 -10.48 7.25 -0.76
CA ASP A 8 -11.36 8.38 -0.40
C ASP A 8 -10.64 9.39 0.48
N LEU A 9 -9.80 8.93 1.41
CA LEU A 9 -8.91 9.79 2.17
C LEU A 9 -8.01 10.57 1.21
N PHE A 10 -7.25 9.91 0.33
CA PHE A 10 -6.36 10.60 -0.60
C PHE A 10 -7.07 11.62 -1.49
N ASN A 11 -8.28 11.31 -1.96
CA ASN A 11 -9.10 12.23 -2.74
C ASN A 11 -9.54 13.44 -1.90
N THR A 12 -9.86 13.24 -0.62
CA THR A 12 -10.26 14.31 0.31
C THR A 12 -9.12 15.27 0.65
N ILE A 13 -7.90 14.76 0.86
CA ILE A 13 -6.71 15.59 1.12
C ILE A 13 -6.05 16.13 -0.18
N GLY A 14 -6.62 15.83 -1.35
CA GLY A 14 -6.14 16.34 -2.63
C GLY A 14 -4.77 15.79 -3.04
N LEU A 15 -4.42 14.58 -2.60
CA LEU A 15 -3.21 13.89 -3.05
C LEU A 15 -3.43 13.39 -4.48
N ILE A 16 -2.71 14.01 -5.42
CA ILE A 16 -2.80 13.69 -6.86
C ILE A 16 -1.57 12.88 -7.31
N ASP A 17 -0.42 13.07 -6.65
CA ASP A 17 0.81 12.35 -7.00
C ASP A 17 0.74 10.88 -6.56
N GLU A 18 0.85 9.99 -7.54
CA GLU A 18 0.78 8.55 -7.33
C GLU A 18 1.97 8.06 -6.48
N ARG A 19 3.15 8.65 -6.65
CA ARG A 19 4.34 8.27 -5.87
C ARG A 19 4.15 8.62 -4.41
N GLU A 20 3.67 9.82 -4.10
CA GLU A 20 3.36 10.19 -2.73
C GLU A 20 2.30 9.26 -2.10
N LYS A 21 1.27 8.85 -2.84
CA LYS A 21 0.28 7.85 -2.37
C LYS A 21 0.93 6.50 -2.05
N VAL A 22 1.79 6.01 -2.94
CA VAL A 22 2.55 4.77 -2.75
C VAL A 22 3.41 4.84 -1.49
N HIS A 23 4.17 5.93 -1.31
CA HIS A 23 5.03 6.09 -0.13
C HIS A 23 4.22 6.19 1.16
N LYS A 24 3.10 6.93 1.16
CA LYS A 24 2.22 7.03 2.33
C LYS A 24 1.65 5.67 2.71
N LEU A 25 1.07 4.93 1.75
CA LEU A 25 0.59 3.57 1.98
C LEU A 25 1.71 2.66 2.51
N TRP A 26 2.85 2.63 1.83
CA TRP A 26 3.97 1.78 2.26
C TRP A 26 4.42 2.08 3.69
N SER A 27 4.50 3.36 4.05
CA SER A 27 4.91 3.82 5.37
C SER A 27 3.89 3.50 6.47
N SER A 28 2.60 3.40 6.13
CA SER A 28 1.55 3.04 7.11
C SER A 28 1.48 1.54 7.38
N LEU A 29 2.04 0.69 6.51
CA LEU A 29 2.06 -0.76 6.70
C LEU A 29 3.04 -1.18 7.79
N ASN A 30 2.66 -2.20 8.56
CA ASN A 30 3.56 -2.77 9.58
C ASN A 30 4.73 -3.53 8.94
N ARG A 31 5.78 -3.79 9.74
CA ARG A 31 7.03 -4.40 9.27
C ARG A 31 6.88 -5.83 8.76
N LYS A 32 5.88 -6.59 9.24
CA LYS A 32 5.61 -7.96 8.73
C LYS A 32 5.08 -7.88 7.31
N ILE A 33 4.10 -7.00 7.08
CA ILE A 33 3.49 -6.79 5.77
C ILE A 33 4.54 -6.29 4.77
N GLN A 34 5.32 -5.26 5.14
CA GLN A 34 6.41 -4.76 4.29
C GLN A 34 7.40 -5.88 3.89
N LYS A 35 7.76 -6.79 4.81
CA LYS A 35 8.62 -7.94 4.47
C LYS A 35 7.94 -8.90 3.48
N GLY A 36 6.66 -9.16 3.63
CA GLY A 36 5.88 -9.97 2.68
C GLY A 36 5.84 -9.35 1.28
N LEU A 37 5.67 -8.03 1.21
CA LEU A 37 5.73 -7.28 -0.05
C LEU A 37 7.11 -7.36 -0.71
N TRP A 38 8.19 -7.19 0.06
CA TRP A 38 9.55 -7.37 -0.44
C TRP A 38 9.80 -8.79 -1.00
N ARG A 39 9.29 -9.83 -0.34
CA ARG A 39 9.37 -11.22 -0.84
C ARG A 39 8.64 -11.41 -2.17
N LYS A 40 7.57 -10.65 -2.40
CA LYS A 40 6.83 -10.58 -3.66
C LYS A 40 7.47 -9.65 -4.71
N LYS A 41 8.66 -9.10 -4.43
CA LYS A 41 9.41 -8.14 -5.27
C LYS A 41 8.70 -6.80 -5.49
N LEU A 42 7.76 -6.44 -4.62
CA LEU A 42 7.11 -5.14 -4.64
C LEU A 42 7.88 -4.14 -3.79
N ASN A 43 7.92 -2.88 -4.24
CA ASN A 43 8.59 -1.80 -3.52
C ASN A 43 8.02 -0.43 -3.91
N PRO A 44 8.12 0.58 -3.03
CA PRO A 44 7.47 1.87 -3.24
C PRO A 44 8.06 2.68 -4.40
N GLU A 45 9.27 2.37 -4.86
CA GLU A 45 9.94 3.13 -5.93
C GLU A 45 9.44 2.73 -7.33
N ILE A 46 9.07 1.46 -7.53
CA ILE A 46 8.74 0.93 -8.86
C ILE A 46 7.32 0.40 -8.97
N SER A 47 6.73 -0.09 -7.88
CA SER A 47 5.39 -0.67 -7.90
C SER A 47 4.32 0.42 -7.88
N SER A 48 3.17 0.13 -8.49
CA SER A 48 2.02 1.02 -8.44
C SER A 48 1.33 0.95 -7.08
N TYR A 49 0.46 1.93 -6.82
CA TYR A 49 -0.37 1.93 -5.63
C TYR A 49 -1.23 0.67 -5.53
N ASP A 50 -1.90 0.31 -6.61
CA ASP A 50 -2.81 -0.84 -6.65
C ASP A 50 -2.06 -2.17 -6.46
N GLU A 51 -0.85 -2.32 -7.01
CA GLU A 51 -0.03 -3.51 -6.79
C GLU A 51 0.34 -3.69 -5.31
N ILE A 52 0.78 -2.61 -4.66
CA ILE A 52 1.14 -2.61 -3.24
C ILE A 52 -0.10 -2.85 -2.38
N ALA A 53 -1.20 -2.16 -2.67
CA ALA A 53 -2.47 -2.25 -1.95
C ALA A 53 -3.03 -3.68 -1.96
N ASN A 54 -3.20 -4.28 -3.14
CA ASN A 54 -3.72 -5.64 -3.28
C ASN A 54 -2.81 -6.68 -2.62
N ALA A 55 -1.49 -6.52 -2.78
CA ALA A 55 -0.56 -7.46 -2.16
C ALA A 55 -0.47 -7.30 -0.64
N ALA A 56 -0.66 -6.09 -0.12
CA ALA A 56 -0.66 -5.82 1.32
C ALA A 56 -1.84 -6.51 2.01
N GLU A 57 -3.04 -6.40 1.43
CA GLU A 57 -4.25 -7.10 1.89
C GLU A 57 -4.03 -8.62 1.94
N LEU A 58 -3.46 -9.21 0.88
CA LEU A 58 -3.16 -10.64 0.86
C LEU A 58 -2.13 -11.06 1.91
N VAL A 59 -1.08 -10.25 2.10
CA VAL A 59 -0.05 -10.54 3.11
C VAL A 59 -0.62 -10.41 4.51
N GLU A 60 -1.48 -9.43 4.77
CA GLU A 60 -2.17 -9.26 6.03
C GLU A 60 -3.00 -10.49 6.38
N ILE A 61 -3.80 -11.01 5.42
CA ILE A 61 -4.58 -12.25 5.60
C ILE A 61 -3.67 -13.46 5.92
N ILE A 62 -2.51 -13.57 5.27
CA ILE A 62 -1.57 -14.69 5.47
C ILE A 62 -0.87 -14.61 6.83
N GLU A 63 -0.55 -13.40 7.29
CA GLU A 63 0.22 -13.16 8.52
C GLU A 63 -0.67 -12.90 9.75
N SER A 64 -1.99 -12.99 9.58
CA SER A 64 -3.03 -12.81 10.61
C SER A 64 -3.22 -14.04 11.50
#